data_AF-A0A2V9R4F4-F1
#
_entry.id   AF-A0A2V9R4F4-F1
#
_cell.length_a   1.000
_cell.length_b   1.000
_cell.length_c   1.000
_cell.angle_alpha   90.00
_cell.angle_beta   90.00
_cell.angle_gamma   90.00
#
_symmetry.space_group_name_H-M   'P 1'
#
loop_
_entity.id
_entity.type
_entity.pdbx_description
1 polymer ?
#
loop_
_entity_poly.entity_id
_entity_poly.type
_entity_poly.pdbx_seq_one_letter_code
_entity_poly.pdbx_strand_id
1 'polypeptide(L)'
;MKLADTKLAGFDLGSKLSAVSALSGAKTGNDTSIKNLSTDARVGPEGISTNNVNLNIPALGTVTGSGNISPAGALNYHLTANVAGSAVSGLSQLAGMSGNGASIPFFVQGTTSNPQFVPDVKGIVGSQLSNQLGNQLKGRLPQSNNPGANQAIDALSGLFGKKKKKQ
;
A
#
# COMPACT_ATOMS: atom_id res chain seq x y z
N MET A 1 20.58 7.22 -9.12
CA MET A 1 19.97 8.36 -9.86
C MET A 1 19.11 9.17 -8.89
N LYS A 2 19.11 10.51 -9.01
CA LYS A 2 18.25 11.38 -8.21
C LYS A 2 17.81 12.62 -9.01
N LEU A 3 16.54 12.98 -8.88
CA LEU A 3 15.95 14.25 -9.30
C LEU A 3 15.26 14.86 -8.08
N ALA A 4 15.37 16.17 -7.90
CA ALA A 4 14.73 16.89 -6.80
C ALA A 4 14.07 18.17 -7.36
N ASP A 5 12.95 18.55 -6.75
CA ASP A 5 12.23 19.81 -7.01
C ASP A 5 12.05 20.12 -8.52
N THR A 6 11.67 19.08 -9.27
CA THR A 6 11.52 19.13 -10.72
C THR A 6 10.05 19.29 -11.09
N LYS A 7 9.77 20.03 -12.17
CA LYS A 7 8.42 20.23 -12.69
C LYS A 7 8.30 19.62 -14.09
N LEU A 8 7.31 18.76 -14.29
CA LEU A 8 6.94 18.26 -15.60
C LEU A 8 5.93 19.23 -16.23
N ALA A 9 6.45 20.16 -17.04
CA ALA A 9 5.63 21.17 -17.70
C ALA A 9 4.73 20.55 -18.77
N GLY A 10 3.45 20.94 -18.79
CA GLY A 10 2.43 20.45 -19.71
C GLY A 10 2.02 19.00 -19.50
N PHE A 11 2.46 18.38 -18.40
CA PHE A 11 2.12 17.00 -18.06
C PHE A 11 1.36 16.95 -16.74
N ASP A 12 0.05 16.80 -16.83
CA ASP A 12 -0.85 16.66 -15.68
C ASP A 12 -1.13 15.16 -15.41
N LEU A 13 -0.38 14.58 -14.45
CA LEU A 13 -0.52 13.16 -14.10
C LEU A 13 -1.90 12.84 -13.51
N GLY A 14 -2.48 13.74 -12.72
CA GLY A 14 -3.84 13.62 -12.21
C GLY A 14 -4.86 13.50 -13.34
N SER A 15 -4.80 14.37 -14.34
CA SER A 15 -5.71 14.29 -15.50
C SER A 15 -5.57 13.00 -16.31
N LYS A 16 -4.35 12.45 -16.44
CA LYS A 16 -4.10 11.17 -17.12
C LYS A 16 -4.64 9.99 -16.32
N LEU A 17 -4.69 10.13 -15.01
CA LEU A 17 -5.32 9.18 -14.09
C LEU A 17 -6.78 9.60 -13.82
N SER A 18 -7.53 10.03 -14.84
CA SER A 18 -8.87 10.60 -14.72
C SER A 18 -9.85 9.76 -13.88
N ALA A 19 -9.77 8.42 -13.96
CA ALA A 19 -10.55 7.52 -13.11
C ALA A 19 -10.14 7.59 -11.63
N VAL A 20 -8.84 7.73 -11.34
CA VAL A 20 -8.32 7.90 -9.97
C VAL A 20 -8.61 9.31 -9.45
N SER A 21 -8.51 10.35 -10.28
CA SER A 21 -8.84 11.73 -9.90
C SER A 21 -10.32 11.96 -9.65
N ALA A 22 -11.21 11.24 -10.36
CA ALA A 22 -12.64 11.26 -10.07
C ALA A 22 -12.97 10.62 -8.71
N LEU A 23 -12.21 9.59 -8.31
CA LEU A 23 -12.39 8.88 -7.04
C LEU A 23 -11.69 9.55 -5.86
N SER A 24 -10.58 10.25 -6.14
CA SER A 24 -9.72 10.83 -5.12
C SER A 24 -9.83 12.35 -5.00
N GLY A 25 -10.34 13.04 -6.03
CA GLY A 25 -10.30 14.51 -6.08
C GLY A 25 -8.89 15.09 -6.18
N ALA A 26 -7.85 14.24 -6.26
CA ALA A 26 -6.46 14.66 -6.37
C ALA A 26 -6.23 15.32 -7.75
N LYS A 27 -5.82 16.59 -7.73
CA LYS A 27 -5.50 17.38 -8.92
C LYS A 27 -4.04 17.82 -8.85
N THR A 28 -3.27 17.53 -9.89
CA THR A 28 -1.92 18.08 -10.06
C THR A 28 -1.92 19.46 -10.73
N GLY A 29 -3.02 19.84 -11.41
CA GLY A 29 -3.08 21.03 -12.26
C GLY A 29 -2.36 20.79 -13.59
N ASN A 30 -2.16 21.81 -14.42
CA ASN A 30 -1.59 21.68 -15.78
C ASN A 30 -0.20 21.02 -15.83
N ASP A 31 0.50 20.96 -14.69
CA ASP A 31 1.85 20.45 -14.56
C ASP A 31 1.95 19.51 -13.36
N THR A 32 2.91 18.58 -13.38
CA THR A 32 3.18 17.70 -12.24
C THR A 32 4.47 18.14 -11.54
N SER A 33 4.36 18.55 -10.28
CA SER A 33 5.52 18.87 -9.45
C SER A 33 6.05 17.61 -8.75
N ILE A 34 7.32 17.30 -8.96
CA ILE A 34 8.03 16.19 -8.34
C ILE A 34 8.98 16.77 -7.30
N LYS A 35 8.73 16.44 -6.03
CA LYS A 35 9.62 16.86 -4.94
C LYS A 35 10.91 16.03 -4.93
N ASN A 36 10.78 14.71 -5.12
CA ASN A 36 11.92 13.81 -5.19
C ASN A 36 11.60 12.63 -6.10
N LEU A 37 12.56 12.25 -6.93
CA LEU A 37 12.64 10.92 -7.53
C LEU A 37 14.05 10.39 -7.27
N SER A 38 14.17 9.27 -6.58
CA SER A 38 15.44 8.57 -6.40
C SER A 38 15.30 7.09 -6.67
N THR A 39 16.35 6.48 -7.21
CA THR A 39 16.45 5.03 -7.42
C THR A 39 17.90 4.64 -7.67
N ASP A 40 18.26 3.43 -7.26
CA ASP A 40 19.49 2.76 -7.66
C ASP A 40 19.25 2.05 -8.99
N ALA A 41 19.60 2.74 -10.08
CA ALA A 41 19.45 2.22 -11.43
C ALA A 41 20.76 1.56 -11.91
N ARG A 42 20.65 0.38 -12.50
CA ARG A 42 21.75 -0.30 -13.21
C ARG A 42 21.29 -0.66 -14.61
N VAL A 43 22.15 -0.42 -15.59
CA VAL A 43 21.92 -0.76 -16.99
C VAL A 43 22.94 -1.82 -17.38
N GLY A 44 22.47 -2.92 -17.94
CA GLY A 44 23.30 -4.04 -18.39
C GLY A 44 22.68 -4.75 -19.61
N PRO A 45 23.35 -5.78 -20.15
CA PRO A 45 22.83 -6.59 -21.25
C PRO A 45 21.46 -7.22 -20.95
N GLU A 46 21.15 -7.44 -19.67
CA GLU A 46 19.88 -7.95 -19.15
C GLU A 46 18.76 -6.90 -19.09
N GLY A 47 19.06 -5.63 -19.42
CA GLY A 47 18.11 -4.51 -19.41
C GLY A 47 18.42 -3.49 -18.32
N ILE A 48 17.38 -2.91 -17.73
CA ILE A 48 17.48 -1.88 -16.69
C ILE A 48 16.89 -2.46 -15.40
N SER A 49 17.66 -2.45 -14.33
CA SER A 49 17.13 -2.71 -12.98
C SER A 49 17.07 -1.42 -12.18
N THR A 50 16.01 -1.26 -11.42
CA THR A 50 15.78 -0.09 -10.56
C THR A 50 15.38 -0.58 -9.17
N ASN A 51 16.24 -0.32 -8.20
CA ASN A 51 15.99 -0.62 -6.79
C ASN A 51 15.75 0.68 -6.02
N ASN A 52 15.16 0.57 -4.83
CA ASN A 52 14.98 1.70 -3.93
C ASN A 52 14.29 2.91 -4.61
N VAL A 53 13.30 2.62 -5.47
CA VAL A 53 12.49 3.66 -6.12
C VAL A 53 11.78 4.43 -5.01
N ASN A 54 11.88 5.75 -5.06
CA ASN A 54 11.16 6.68 -4.20
C ASN A 54 10.79 7.91 -5.03
N LEU A 55 9.53 7.98 -5.41
CA LEU A 55 8.92 9.11 -6.11
C LEU A 55 7.98 9.83 -5.14
N ASN A 56 8.16 11.13 -4.97
CA ASN A 56 7.31 11.99 -4.17
C ASN A 56 6.71 13.08 -5.05
N ILE A 57 5.38 13.02 -5.20
CA ILE A 57 4.58 14.02 -5.89
C ILE A 57 3.67 14.63 -4.82
N PRO A 58 3.95 15.84 -4.31
CA PRO A 58 3.24 16.39 -3.15
C PRO A 58 1.70 16.37 -3.28
N ALA A 59 1.18 16.54 -4.49
CA ALA A 59 -0.26 16.55 -4.76
C ALA A 59 -0.91 15.14 -4.81
N LEU A 60 -0.14 14.07 -4.97
CA LEU A 60 -0.64 12.70 -5.14
C LEU A 60 -0.17 11.73 -4.03
N GLY A 61 0.99 11.99 -3.42
CA GLY A 61 1.61 11.14 -2.42
C GLY A 61 2.95 10.58 -2.87
N THR A 62 3.33 9.42 -2.33
CA THR A 62 4.62 8.78 -2.60
C THR A 62 4.46 7.41 -3.24
N VAL A 63 5.37 7.04 -4.13
CA VAL A 63 5.47 5.70 -4.72
C VAL A 63 6.85 5.14 -4.42
N THR A 64 6.89 3.93 -3.86
CA THR A 64 8.15 3.25 -3.52
C THR A 64 8.18 1.83 -4.06
N GLY A 65 9.35 1.29 -4.35
CA GLY A 65 9.48 -0.13 -4.69
C GLY A 65 10.68 -0.44 -5.56
N SER A 66 10.55 -1.45 -6.41
CA SER A 66 11.60 -1.88 -7.33
C SER A 66 11.04 -2.58 -8.55
N GLY A 67 11.90 -2.80 -9.55
CA GLY A 67 11.54 -3.52 -10.74
C GLY A 67 12.63 -3.51 -11.80
N ASN A 68 12.29 -4.01 -12.97
CA ASN A 68 13.16 -4.02 -14.12
C ASN A 68 12.41 -3.79 -15.43
N ILE A 69 13.19 -3.42 -16.43
CA ILE A 69 12.81 -3.31 -17.83
C ILE A 69 13.72 -4.26 -18.60
N SER A 70 13.16 -5.25 -19.29
CA SER A 70 13.95 -6.16 -20.13
C SER A 70 14.49 -5.43 -21.39
N PRO A 71 15.45 -6.01 -22.13
CA PRO A 71 15.93 -5.41 -23.38
C PRO A 71 14.83 -5.26 -24.45
N ALA A 72 13.79 -6.11 -24.38
CA ALA A 72 12.61 -6.03 -25.23
C ALA A 72 11.57 -5.00 -24.74
N GLY A 73 11.88 -4.25 -23.67
CA GLY A 73 11.00 -3.25 -23.09
C GLY A 73 9.89 -3.81 -22.20
N ALA A 74 9.96 -5.08 -21.80
CA ALA A 74 8.97 -5.66 -20.89
C ALA A 74 9.15 -5.13 -19.47
N LEU A 75 8.06 -4.76 -18.81
CA LEU A 75 8.04 -4.20 -17.46
C LEU A 75 7.77 -5.30 -16.43
N ASN A 76 8.52 -5.28 -15.34
CA ASN A 76 8.22 -6.08 -14.15
C ASN A 76 8.57 -5.27 -12.90
N TYR A 77 7.57 -4.56 -12.39
CA TYR A 77 7.70 -3.74 -11.19
C TYR A 77 6.72 -4.16 -10.12
N HIS A 78 7.17 -4.07 -8.88
CA HIS A 78 6.33 -4.16 -7.69
C HIS A 78 6.51 -2.87 -6.89
N LEU A 79 5.44 -2.08 -6.82
CA LEU A 79 5.43 -0.75 -6.25
C LEU A 79 4.33 -0.61 -5.21
N THR A 80 4.53 0.30 -4.28
CA THR A 80 3.55 0.68 -3.26
C THR A 80 3.32 2.18 -3.35
N ALA A 81 2.07 2.57 -3.58
CA ALA A 81 1.64 3.96 -3.52
C ALA A 81 1.09 4.29 -2.13
N ASN A 82 1.63 5.33 -1.49
CA ASN A 82 1.07 5.94 -0.29
C ASN A 82 0.42 7.25 -0.69
N VAL A 83 -0.91 7.26 -0.73
CA VAL A 83 -1.69 8.43 -1.16
C VAL A 83 -1.86 9.39 0.01
N ALA A 84 -1.56 10.68 -0.19
CA ALA A 84 -1.64 11.70 0.85
C ALA A 84 -3.05 12.32 0.95
N GLY A 85 -3.59 12.43 2.16
CA GLY A 85 -4.74 13.28 2.50
C GLY A 85 -6.13 12.74 2.15
N SER A 86 -7.16 13.54 2.50
CA SER A 86 -8.62 13.31 2.46
C SER A 86 -9.22 12.96 1.09
N ALA A 87 -8.37 12.71 0.10
CA ALA A 87 -8.64 12.32 -1.26
C ALA A 87 -9.22 10.90 -1.39
N VAL A 88 -9.91 10.42 -0.35
CA VAL A 88 -10.07 8.99 -0.11
C VAL A 88 -11.39 8.79 0.64
N SER A 89 -12.53 9.09 0.02
CA SER A 89 -13.83 8.56 0.50
C SER A 89 -14.14 7.22 -0.16
N GLY A 90 -13.83 7.05 -1.44
CA GLY A 90 -14.01 5.77 -2.16
C GLY A 90 -12.87 4.77 -1.93
N LEU A 91 -11.62 5.23 -1.89
CA LEU A 91 -10.46 4.35 -1.67
C LEU A 91 -10.33 3.89 -0.20
N SER A 92 -10.87 4.64 0.78
CA SER A 92 -10.83 4.26 2.21
C SER A 92 -11.79 3.11 2.47
N GLN A 93 -12.92 3.09 1.77
CA GLN A 93 -13.87 1.98 1.78
C GLN A 93 -13.27 0.73 1.13
N LEU A 94 -12.57 0.89 0.00
CA LEU A 94 -11.90 -0.22 -0.68
C LEU A 94 -10.69 -0.77 0.11
N ALA A 95 -9.93 0.13 0.75
CA ALA A 95 -8.77 -0.21 1.59
C ALA A 95 -9.13 -0.39 3.07
N GLY A 96 -10.41 -0.37 3.46
CA GLY A 96 -10.88 -0.60 4.84
C GLY A 96 -10.24 0.31 5.90
N MET A 97 -9.68 1.45 5.49
CA MET A 97 -8.83 2.31 6.31
C MET A 97 -9.56 3.61 6.63
N SER A 98 -9.96 3.75 7.89
CA SER A 98 -10.51 4.99 8.44
C SER A 98 -9.38 5.99 8.69
N GLY A 99 -9.32 7.05 7.88
CA GLY A 99 -8.75 8.36 8.27
C GLY A 99 -7.26 8.63 8.05
N ASN A 100 -6.41 7.62 7.80
CA ASN A 100 -4.95 7.81 7.75
C ASN A 100 -4.32 7.32 6.44
N GLY A 101 -4.64 8.00 5.32
CA GLY A 101 -4.09 7.66 4.00
C GLY A 101 -4.42 6.25 3.52
N ALA A 102 -3.97 5.88 2.32
CA ALA A 102 -4.06 4.52 1.82
C ALA A 102 -2.69 4.10 1.27
N SER A 103 -2.22 2.92 1.68
CA SER A 103 -1.01 2.30 1.14
C SER A 103 -1.44 1.14 0.25
N ILE A 104 -1.18 1.24 -1.05
CA ILE A 104 -1.72 0.34 -2.06
C ILE A 104 -0.56 -0.28 -2.82
N PRO A 105 -0.29 -1.59 -2.63
CA PRO A 105 0.66 -2.32 -3.46
C PRO A 105 0.03 -2.62 -4.84
N PHE A 106 0.84 -2.54 -5.89
CA PHE A 106 0.46 -2.84 -7.26
C PHE A 106 1.67 -3.25 -8.10
N PHE A 107 1.41 -3.95 -9.20
CA PHE A 107 2.41 -4.30 -10.20
C PHE A 107 2.33 -3.36 -11.40
N VAL A 108 3.47 -3.10 -12.03
CA VAL A 108 3.52 -2.55 -13.39
C VAL A 108 4.11 -3.60 -14.32
N GLN A 109 3.31 -4.04 -15.28
CA GLN A 109 3.60 -5.13 -16.20
C GLN A 109 3.36 -4.66 -17.65
N GLY A 110 3.49 -5.57 -18.62
CA GLY A 110 3.34 -5.25 -20.03
C GLY A 110 4.64 -4.73 -20.63
N THR A 111 4.57 -3.66 -21.42
CA THR A 111 5.76 -3.06 -22.07
C THR A 111 5.86 -1.57 -21.80
N THR A 112 7.01 -0.97 -22.06
CA THR A 112 7.21 0.48 -21.98
C THR A 112 6.23 1.27 -22.87
N SER A 113 5.80 0.70 -24.00
CA SER A 113 4.81 1.31 -24.90
C SER A 113 3.36 1.07 -24.48
N ASN A 114 3.10 0.00 -23.71
CA ASN A 114 1.76 -0.31 -23.20
C ASN A 114 1.85 -0.86 -21.76
N PRO A 115 2.09 0.03 -20.78
CA PRO A 115 2.21 -0.36 -19.39
C PRO A 115 0.84 -0.73 -18.80
N GLN A 116 0.79 -1.80 -18.00
CA GLN A 116 -0.41 -2.24 -17.30
C GLN A 116 -0.20 -2.14 -15.78
N PHE A 117 -1.13 -1.48 -15.10
CA PHE A 117 -1.08 -1.26 -13.65
C PHE A 117 -2.12 -2.16 -12.98
N VAL A 118 -1.65 -3.14 -12.21
CA VAL A 118 -2.51 -4.19 -11.64
C VAL A 118 -2.40 -4.14 -10.11
N PRO A 119 -3.49 -3.87 -9.37
CA PRO A 119 -3.49 -3.90 -7.92
C PRO A 119 -3.03 -5.25 -7.36
N ASP A 120 -2.17 -5.25 -6.33
CA ASP A 120 -1.81 -6.46 -5.59
C ASP A 120 -2.81 -6.71 -4.47
N VAL A 121 -3.91 -7.37 -4.82
CA VAL A 121 -4.97 -7.71 -3.88
C VAL A 121 -4.50 -8.64 -2.74
N LYS A 122 -3.43 -9.41 -2.93
CA LYS A 122 -2.88 -10.27 -1.86
C LYS A 122 -2.21 -9.41 -0.78
N GLY A 123 -1.44 -8.40 -1.19
CA GLY A 123 -0.85 -7.43 -0.29
C GLY A 123 -1.90 -6.63 0.49
N ILE A 124 -2.97 -6.21 -0.19
CA ILE A 124 -4.08 -5.45 0.42
C ILE A 124 -4.80 -6.27 1.50
N VAL A 125 -5.24 -7.49 1.18
CA VAL A 125 -5.98 -8.35 2.13
C VAL A 125 -5.11 -8.78 3.32
N GLY A 126 -3.83 -9.11 3.08
CA GLY A 126 -2.90 -9.52 4.14
C GLY A 126 -2.66 -8.41 5.17
N SER A 127 -2.48 -7.16 4.72
CA SER A 127 -2.27 -6.01 5.61
C SER A 127 -3.54 -5.57 6.35
N GLN A 128 -4.71 -5.70 5.73
CA GLN A 128 -5.97 -5.34 6.40
C GLN A 128 -6.43 -6.39 7.42
N LEU A 129 -6.35 -7.68 7.07
CA LEU A 129 -6.74 -8.76 7.99
C LEU A 129 -5.85 -8.76 9.24
N SER A 130 -4.54 -8.60 9.07
CA SER A 130 -3.60 -8.52 10.19
C SER A 130 -3.84 -7.30 11.08
N ASN A 131 -4.11 -6.12 10.51
CA ASN A 131 -4.37 -4.90 11.28
C ASN A 131 -5.73 -4.95 12.01
N GLN A 132 -6.77 -5.49 11.37
CA GLN A 132 -8.11 -5.60 11.98
C GLN A 132 -8.17 -6.71 13.03
N LEU A 133 -7.57 -7.87 12.74
CA LEU A 133 -7.46 -8.98 13.69
C LEU A 133 -6.52 -8.62 14.85
N GLY A 134 -5.40 -7.97 14.57
CA GLY A 134 -4.46 -7.47 15.57
C GLY A 134 -5.10 -6.47 16.51
N ASN A 135 -5.88 -5.51 16.00
CA ASN A 135 -6.59 -4.54 16.85
C ASN A 135 -7.76 -5.18 17.62
N GLN A 136 -8.45 -6.16 17.05
CA GLN A 136 -9.49 -6.92 17.77
C GLN A 136 -8.91 -7.85 18.84
N LEU A 137 -7.72 -8.42 18.66
CA LEU A 137 -7.04 -9.19 19.70
C LEU A 137 -6.42 -8.28 20.77
N LYS A 138 -5.85 -7.14 20.38
CA LYS A 138 -5.26 -6.17 21.32
C LYS A 138 -6.31 -5.48 22.19
N GLY A 139 -7.57 -5.40 21.73
CA GLY A 139 -8.72 -4.98 22.54
C GLY A 139 -9.40 -6.10 23.35
N ARG A 140 -9.02 -7.37 23.16
CA ARG A 140 -9.59 -8.54 23.85
C ARG A 140 -8.61 -9.25 24.79
N LEU A 141 -7.34 -8.86 24.78
CA LEU A 141 -6.37 -9.21 25.80
C LEU A 141 -6.42 -8.14 26.90
N PRO A 142 -6.97 -8.42 28.08
CA PRO A 142 -6.88 -7.50 29.19
C PRO A 142 -5.40 -7.35 29.54
N GLN A 143 -4.85 -6.14 29.42
CA GLN A 143 -3.62 -5.76 30.07
C GLN A 143 -3.91 -5.74 31.58
N SER A 144 -3.84 -6.91 32.20
CA SER A 144 -4.24 -7.09 33.59
C SER A 144 -3.04 -6.88 34.51
N ASN A 145 -2.99 -5.70 35.12
CA ASN A 145 -2.33 -5.49 36.41
C ASN A 145 -3.30 -5.74 37.58
N ASN A 146 -4.41 -6.47 37.37
CA ASN A 146 -5.39 -6.75 38.41
C ASN A 146 -5.50 -8.27 38.70
N PRO A 147 -5.43 -8.69 39.98
CA PRO A 147 -5.44 -10.10 40.39
C PRO A 147 -6.78 -10.84 40.16
N GLY A 148 -7.81 -10.19 39.61
CA GLY A 148 -9.12 -10.79 39.33
C GLY A 148 -9.27 -11.45 37.94
N ALA A 149 -8.32 -11.25 37.02
CA ALA A 149 -8.44 -11.76 35.65
C ALA A 149 -8.29 -13.29 35.53
N ASN A 150 -7.71 -13.96 36.53
CA ASN A 150 -7.59 -15.42 36.53
C ASN A 150 -8.94 -16.14 36.64
N GLN A 151 -9.96 -15.52 37.26
CA GLN A 151 -11.26 -16.18 37.46
C GLN A 151 -12.11 -16.24 36.18
N ALA A 152 -11.96 -15.27 35.28
CA ALA A 152 -12.67 -15.27 34.00
C ALA A 152 -12.08 -16.30 33.02
N ILE A 153 -10.77 -16.54 33.09
CA ILE A 153 -10.07 -17.54 32.25
C ILE A 153 -10.40 -18.96 32.75
N ASP A 154 -10.48 -19.18 34.07
CA ASP A 154 -10.91 -20.46 34.65
C ASP A 154 -12.37 -20.82 34.33
N ALA A 155 -13.28 -19.84 34.28
CA ALA A 155 -14.68 -20.06 33.90
C ALA A 155 -14.84 -20.49 32.43
N LEU A 156 -14.01 -19.97 31.54
CA LEU A 156 -13.97 -20.37 30.13
C LEU A 156 -13.31 -21.74 29.96
N SER A 157 -12.24 -22.03 30.69
CA SER A 157 -11.57 -23.35 30.71
C SER A 157 -12.53 -24.48 31.16
N GLY A 158 -13.40 -24.18 32.14
CA GLY A 158 -14.44 -25.10 32.61
C GLY A 158 -15.52 -25.45 31.57
N LEU A 159 -15.74 -24.58 30.57
CA LEU A 159 -16.73 -24.77 29.51
C LEU A 159 -16.22 -25.65 28.36
N PHE A 160 -14.90 -25.66 28.13
CA PHE A 160 -14.27 -26.42 27.04
C PHE A 160 -13.63 -27.74 27.50
N GLY A 161 -13.57 -28.01 28.80
CA GLY A 161 -12.79 -29.10 29.38
C GLY A 161 -13.54 -30.38 29.79
N LYS A 162 -14.82 -30.58 29.47
CA LYS A 162 -15.55 -31.80 29.93
C LYS A 162 -16.14 -32.65 28.80
N LYS A 163 -15.30 -33.46 28.16
CA LYS A 163 -15.75 -34.78 27.65
C LYS A 163 -15.61 -35.80 28.78
N LYS A 164 -16.75 -36.16 29.40
CA LYS A 164 -16.86 -37.30 30.31
C LYS A 164 -16.45 -38.59 29.57
N LYS A 165 -15.45 -39.31 30.08
CA LYS A 165 -15.39 -40.77 29.90
C LYS A 165 -16.27 -41.39 30.99
N LYS A 166 -17.30 -42.11 30.56
CA LYS A 166 -18.09 -43.01 31.42
C LYS A 166 -17.25 -44.28 31.68
N GLN A 167 -17.52 -44.83 32.86
CA GLN A 167 -16.95 -46.00 33.52
C GLN A 167 -16.78 -47.21 32.59
#